data_AF-I2ADA9-F1
#
_entry.id   AF-I2ADA9-F1
#
_cell.length_a   1.000
_cell.length_b   1.000
_cell.length_c   1.000
_cell.angle_alpha   90.00
_cell.angle_beta   90.00
_cell.angle_gamma   90.00
#
_symmetry.space_group_name_H-M   'P 1'
#
loop_
_entity.id
_entity.type
_entity.pdbx_description
1 polymer ?
#
loop_
_entity_poly.entity_id
_entity_poly.type
_entity_poly.pdbx_seq_one_letter_code
_entity_poly.pdbx_strand_id
1 'polypeptide(L)'
;MTDLSGKRYGEVLLVTPGEAGPQATVYNSFPLNDCPAELWSKLDAQAIAKEHGAATALLNGPRYWLMNAIEKQRQGPRITKTFGGIEMIQQATVLLSSMNPAPYTANQVNRHTVFVFNPGEEVYELLDPGGQRWVMQTWSQVADPTLSRADLPGLAARLNLPHGWAYQPRVLTEELRVDTRTRSAHVTQDDLTNSYSLQLD
;
A
#
# COMPACT_ATOMS: atom_id res chain seq x y z
N MET A 1 -3.39 21.99 -2.60
CA MET A 1 -2.60 20.95 -3.27
C MET A 1 -2.45 19.81 -2.29
N THR A 2 -2.84 18.57 -2.59
CA THR A 2 -3.44 18.03 -3.81
C THR A 2 -4.18 16.79 -3.38
N ASP A 3 -5.44 16.67 -3.78
CA ASP A 3 -6.20 15.45 -3.60
C ASP A 3 -5.44 14.28 -4.27
N LEU A 4 -4.96 13.35 -3.44
CA LEU A 4 -4.23 12.17 -3.87
C LEU A 4 -5.16 11.10 -4.44
N SER A 5 -6.46 11.19 -4.17
CA SER A 5 -7.45 10.18 -4.55
C SER A 5 -7.38 9.91 -6.06
N GLY A 6 -7.19 8.65 -6.42
CA GLY A 6 -7.04 8.18 -7.78
C GLY A 6 -5.70 8.46 -8.47
N LYS A 7 -4.70 9.03 -7.77
CA LYS A 7 -3.35 9.16 -8.34
C LYS A 7 -2.65 7.81 -8.41
N ARG A 8 -2.11 7.49 -9.59
CA ARG A 8 -1.38 6.26 -9.88
C ARG A 8 0.05 6.31 -9.37
N TYR A 9 0.55 5.20 -8.87
CA TYR A 9 1.94 5.02 -8.46
C TYR A 9 2.37 3.55 -8.52
N GLY A 10 3.66 3.29 -8.33
CA GLY A 10 4.21 1.96 -8.16
C GLY A 10 5.29 1.95 -7.08
N GLU A 11 5.52 0.78 -6.49
CA GLU A 11 6.52 0.58 -5.45
C GLU A 11 7.46 -0.58 -5.77
N VAL A 12 8.76 -0.35 -5.64
CA VAL A 12 9.78 -1.42 -5.62
C VAL A 12 10.22 -1.62 -4.17
N LEU A 13 10.04 -2.84 -3.68
CA LEU A 13 10.46 -3.23 -2.34
C LEU A 13 11.73 -4.05 -2.46
N LEU A 14 12.82 -3.57 -1.87
CA LEU A 14 14.07 -4.33 -1.78
C LEU A 14 14.13 -5.03 -0.44
N VAL A 15 14.04 -6.36 -0.46
CA VAL A 15 13.97 -7.19 0.74
C VAL A 15 15.37 -7.64 1.14
N THR A 16 15.72 -7.45 2.40
CA THR A 16 16.98 -7.88 3.01
C THR A 16 16.68 -8.70 4.27
N PRO A 17 17.54 -9.68 4.62
CA PRO A 17 17.48 -10.32 5.92
C PRO A 17 17.66 -9.28 7.05
N GLY A 18 17.01 -9.49 8.19
CA GLY A 18 17.17 -8.69 9.40
C GLY A 18 17.03 -9.54 10.66
N GLU A 19 17.57 -9.06 11.78
CA GLU A 19 17.60 -9.81 13.05
C GLU A 19 16.19 -10.15 13.59
N ALA A 20 15.23 -9.24 13.38
CA ALA A 20 13.83 -9.43 13.77
C ALA A 20 12.97 -10.09 12.68
N GLY A 21 13.59 -10.57 11.59
CA GLY A 21 12.90 -11.07 10.40
C GLY A 21 13.21 -10.26 9.13
N PRO A 22 12.68 -10.68 7.97
CA PRO A 22 12.90 -10.00 6.70
C PRO A 22 12.37 -8.56 6.73
N GLN A 23 13.16 -7.63 6.20
CA GLN A 23 12.83 -6.21 6.10
C GLN A 23 12.81 -5.78 4.64
N ALA A 24 11.89 -4.90 4.28
CA ALA A 24 11.84 -4.32 2.94
C ALA A 24 11.99 -2.81 2.97
N THR A 25 12.95 -2.28 2.21
CA THR A 25 13.02 -0.85 1.91
C THR A 25 12.09 -0.54 0.75
N VAL A 26 11.12 0.34 0.98
CA VAL A 26 10.08 0.70 0.01
C VAL A 26 10.49 1.95 -0.76
N TYR A 27 10.63 1.82 -2.08
CA TYR A 27 10.79 2.94 -3.00
C TYR A 27 9.47 3.18 -3.74
N ASN A 28 8.96 4.41 -3.70
CA ASN A 28 7.67 4.79 -4.27
C ASN A 28 7.86 5.83 -5.38
N SER A 29 7.18 5.66 -6.52
CA SER A 29 7.27 6.57 -7.66
C SER A 29 6.61 7.94 -7.44
N PHE A 30 5.68 8.05 -6.49
CA PHE A 30 4.95 9.29 -6.20
C PHE A 30 5.74 10.20 -5.24
N PRO A 31 5.72 11.54 -5.42
CA PRO A 31 5.07 12.30 -6.50
C PRO A 31 5.95 12.54 -7.74
N LEU A 32 7.04 11.78 -7.93
CA LEU A 32 7.99 12.03 -9.03
C LEU A 32 7.39 11.73 -10.40
N ASN A 33 6.60 10.66 -10.50
CA ASN A 33 5.91 10.24 -11.71
C ASN A 33 4.70 9.36 -11.36
N ASP A 34 3.89 9.10 -12.36
CA ASP A 34 2.66 8.30 -12.29
C ASP A 34 2.87 6.81 -12.60
N CYS A 35 4.11 6.31 -12.43
CA CYS A 35 4.53 4.92 -12.67
C CYS A 35 4.40 4.46 -14.14
N PRO A 36 5.04 5.11 -15.13
CA PRO A 36 4.77 4.92 -16.56
C PRO A 36 4.60 3.45 -16.98
N ALA A 37 3.45 3.11 -17.56
CA ALA A 37 3.05 1.72 -17.79
C ALA A 37 4.07 0.95 -18.66
N GLU A 38 4.60 1.58 -19.70
CA GLU A 38 5.61 0.97 -20.56
C GLU A 38 6.88 0.60 -19.79
N LEU A 39 7.40 1.51 -18.95
CA LEU A 39 8.59 1.26 -18.15
C LEU A 39 8.32 0.22 -17.06
N TRP A 40 7.17 0.32 -16.38
CA TRP A 40 6.80 -0.59 -15.30
C TRP A 40 6.68 -2.03 -15.79
N SER A 41 6.06 -2.24 -16.96
CA SER A 41 5.89 -3.57 -17.56
C SER A 41 7.20 -4.27 -17.92
N LYS A 42 8.30 -3.50 -18.05
CA LYS A 42 9.63 -4.01 -18.40
C LYS A 42 10.52 -4.26 -17.18
N LEU A 43 10.05 -3.97 -15.96
CA LEU A 43 10.82 -4.23 -14.75
C LEU A 43 10.97 -5.74 -14.52
N ASP A 44 12.19 -6.17 -14.24
CA ASP A 44 12.52 -7.53 -13.85
C ASP A 44 12.95 -7.52 -12.37
N ALA A 45 12.11 -8.12 -11.53
CA ALA A 45 12.34 -8.19 -10.08
C ALA A 45 13.64 -8.94 -9.71
N GLN A 46 13.99 -10.00 -10.44
CA GLN A 46 15.22 -10.76 -10.18
C GLN A 46 16.45 -9.95 -10.55
N ALA A 47 16.41 -9.25 -11.70
CA ALA A 47 17.49 -8.37 -12.12
C ALA A 47 17.69 -7.22 -11.13
N ILE A 48 16.59 -6.58 -10.68
CA ILE A 48 16.60 -5.51 -9.67
C ILE A 48 17.18 -6.01 -8.35
N ALA A 49 16.78 -7.19 -7.88
CA ALA A 49 17.31 -7.77 -6.64
C ALA A 49 18.82 -7.97 -6.73
N LYS A 50 19.31 -8.54 -7.84
CA LYS A 50 20.73 -8.77 -8.10
C LYS A 50 21.53 -7.47 -8.19
N GLU A 51 21.02 -6.47 -8.90
CA GLU A 51 21.65 -5.16 -9.06
C GLU A 51 21.88 -4.47 -7.70
N HIS A 52 20.99 -4.73 -6.74
CA HIS A 52 21.00 -4.03 -5.46
C HIS A 52 21.44 -4.89 -4.28
N GLY A 53 21.91 -6.11 -4.53
CA GLY A 53 22.32 -7.04 -3.48
C GLY A 53 21.19 -7.38 -2.49
N ALA A 54 19.94 -7.27 -2.93
CA ALA A 54 18.77 -7.64 -2.13
C ALA A 54 18.53 -9.15 -2.21
N ALA A 55 17.94 -9.74 -1.17
CA ALA A 55 17.54 -11.15 -1.19
C ALA A 55 16.42 -11.41 -2.21
N THR A 56 15.48 -10.46 -2.31
CA THR A 56 14.49 -10.41 -3.39
C THR A 56 14.03 -8.97 -3.60
N ALA A 57 13.44 -8.70 -4.76
CA ALA A 57 12.71 -7.47 -5.01
C ALA A 57 11.23 -7.81 -5.27
N LEU A 58 10.31 -6.99 -4.76
CA LEU A 58 8.88 -7.13 -5.02
C LEU A 58 8.40 -5.91 -5.81
N LEU A 59 7.67 -6.16 -6.89
CA LEU A 59 7.00 -5.13 -7.67
C LEU A 59 5.57 -4.98 -7.14
N ASN A 60 5.32 -3.90 -6.42
CA ASN A 60 4.09 -3.66 -5.70
C ASN A 60 3.23 -2.61 -6.42
N GLY A 61 2.79 -2.93 -7.65
CA GLY A 61 1.91 -2.06 -8.43
C GLY A 61 1.74 -2.44 -9.89
N PRO A 62 1.07 -1.59 -10.69
CA PRO A 62 0.63 -0.23 -10.33
C PRO A 62 -0.53 -0.23 -9.33
N ARG A 63 -0.60 0.84 -8.55
CA ARG A 63 -1.59 1.08 -7.49
C ARG A 63 -2.14 2.49 -7.61
N TYR A 64 -3.26 2.74 -6.93
CA TYR A 64 -3.87 4.06 -6.87
C TYR A 64 -4.32 4.37 -5.44
N TRP A 65 -4.10 5.60 -5.02
CA TRP A 65 -4.48 6.05 -3.67
C TRP A 65 -5.99 6.24 -3.54
N LEU A 66 -6.54 5.92 -2.37
CA LEU A 66 -7.91 6.28 -1.97
C LEU A 66 -7.97 7.41 -0.94
N MET A 67 -6.87 7.66 -0.24
CA MET A 67 -6.75 8.82 0.66
C MET A 67 -6.65 10.11 -0.14
N ASN A 68 -7.14 11.20 0.43
CA ASN A 68 -7.03 12.53 -0.16
C ASN A 68 -5.70 13.21 0.21
N ALA A 69 -5.14 12.90 1.39
CA ALA A 69 -3.85 13.43 1.82
C ALA A 69 -3.03 12.43 2.64
N ILE A 70 -1.70 12.59 2.56
CA ILE A 70 -0.72 11.92 3.40
C ILE A 70 0.03 12.99 4.17
N GLU A 71 -0.13 13.02 5.49
CA GLU A 71 0.66 13.87 6.36
C GLU A 71 1.86 13.07 6.86
N LYS A 72 3.07 13.55 6.56
CA LYS A 72 4.30 12.89 6.97
C LYS A 72 5.35 13.93 7.32
N GLN A 73 5.97 13.77 8.49
CA GLN A 73 7.19 14.52 8.79
C GLN A 73 8.36 13.83 8.11
N ARG A 74 9.03 14.55 7.22
CA ARG A 74 10.24 14.04 6.57
C ARG A 74 11.34 13.91 7.62
N GLN A 75 11.78 12.68 7.85
CA GLN A 75 12.96 12.40 8.66
C GLN A 75 14.16 12.24 7.73
N GLY A 76 15.12 13.16 7.80
CA GLY A 76 16.37 13.09 7.05
C GLY A 76 16.32 13.46 5.56
N PRO A 77 17.43 13.23 4.83
CA PRO A 77 17.54 13.54 3.41
C PRO A 77 16.60 12.66 2.57
N ARG A 78 16.15 13.18 1.44
CA ARG A 78 15.30 12.46 0.49
C ARG A 78 16.24 11.59 -0.33
N ILE A 79 16.11 10.28 -0.19
CA ILE A 79 16.86 9.31 -0.97
C ILE A 79 16.02 8.98 -2.20
N THR A 80 16.57 9.20 -3.39
CA THR A 80 15.97 8.78 -4.65
C THR A 80 16.79 7.66 -5.29
N LYS A 81 16.11 6.83 -6.08
CA LYS A 81 16.71 5.73 -6.83
C LYS A 81 15.89 5.48 -8.09
N THR A 82 16.55 5.01 -9.14
CA THR A 82 15.91 4.71 -10.42
C THR A 82 15.86 3.20 -10.64
N PHE A 83 14.70 2.69 -11.03
CA PHE A 83 14.49 1.28 -11.39
C PHE A 83 13.93 1.22 -12.82
N GLY A 84 14.68 0.65 -13.76
CA GLY A 84 14.24 0.55 -15.16
C GLY A 84 13.81 1.88 -15.79
N GLY A 85 14.46 2.99 -15.41
CA GLY A 85 14.13 4.34 -15.88
C GLY A 85 13.05 5.07 -15.06
N ILE A 86 12.46 4.44 -14.05
CA ILE A 86 11.47 5.06 -13.16
C ILE A 86 12.16 5.60 -11.92
N GLU A 87 12.17 6.93 -11.76
CA GLU A 87 12.68 7.57 -10.55
C GLU A 87 11.70 7.34 -9.37
N MET A 88 12.22 6.96 -8.21
CA MET A 88 11.45 6.66 -7.02
C MET A 88 12.12 7.23 -5.77
N ILE A 89 11.34 7.41 -4.71
CA ILE A 89 11.79 7.94 -3.42
C ILE A 89 11.69 6.84 -2.38
N GLN A 90 12.71 6.68 -1.55
CA GLN A 90 12.61 5.83 -0.37
C GLN A 90 11.59 6.41 0.61
N GLN A 91 10.50 5.67 0.88
CA GLN A 91 9.41 6.12 1.74
C GLN A 91 9.42 5.45 3.10
N ALA A 92 9.71 4.16 3.20
CA ALA A 92 9.54 3.43 4.45
C ALA A 92 10.43 2.19 4.53
N THR A 93 10.52 1.65 5.73
CA THR A 93 10.97 0.27 5.97
C THR A 93 9.78 -0.52 6.52
N VAL A 94 9.51 -1.68 5.92
CA VAL A 94 8.47 -2.62 6.35
C VAL A 94 9.14 -3.79 7.04
N LEU A 95 8.65 -4.16 8.23
CA LEU A 95 8.95 -5.44 8.85
C LEU A 95 7.93 -6.44 8.31
N LEU A 96 8.40 -7.35 7.47
CA LEU A 96 7.53 -8.33 6.84
C LEU A 96 7.25 -9.45 7.85
N SER A 97 5.97 -9.80 8.04
CA SER A 97 5.59 -10.96 8.86
C SER A 97 6.09 -12.28 8.26
N SER A 98 6.26 -12.32 6.93
CA SER A 98 6.87 -13.41 6.18
C SER A 98 7.31 -12.92 4.79
N MET A 99 8.16 -13.70 4.11
CA MET A 99 8.59 -13.41 2.72
C MET A 99 7.45 -13.53 1.69
N ASN A 100 6.34 -14.18 2.06
CA ASN A 100 5.16 -14.39 1.22
C ASN A 100 3.89 -14.27 2.09
N PRO A 101 3.51 -13.06 2.52
CA PRO A 101 2.38 -12.88 3.43
C PRO A 101 1.09 -13.31 2.74
N ALA A 102 0.36 -14.23 3.37
CA ALA A 102 -0.97 -14.60 2.92
C ALA A 102 -1.91 -13.38 2.99
N PRO A 103 -2.90 -13.28 2.07
CA PRO A 103 -3.97 -12.30 2.20
C PRO A 103 -4.60 -12.31 3.60
N TYR A 104 -5.11 -11.16 4.02
CA TYR A 104 -5.76 -10.95 5.33
C TYR A 104 -4.85 -11.17 6.54
N THR A 105 -3.53 -11.26 6.33
CA THR A 105 -2.52 -11.25 7.40
C THR A 105 -1.98 -9.84 7.60
N ALA A 106 -1.86 -9.40 8.86
CA ALA A 106 -1.35 -8.08 9.19
C ALA A 106 0.19 -8.03 9.18
N ASN A 107 0.75 -7.00 8.54
CA ASN A 107 2.16 -6.65 8.55
C ASN A 107 2.37 -5.33 9.29
N GLN A 108 3.52 -5.18 9.95
CA GLN A 108 3.88 -3.94 10.64
C GLN A 108 4.72 -3.04 9.74
N VAL A 109 4.27 -1.80 9.57
CA VAL A 109 4.91 -0.80 8.69
C VAL A 109 5.30 0.42 9.50
N ASN A 110 6.59 0.74 9.53
CA ASN A 110 7.12 1.93 10.17
C ASN A 110 7.19 3.08 9.15
N ARG A 111 6.13 3.88 9.09
CA ARG A 111 6.00 4.99 8.11
C ARG A 111 5.79 6.38 8.71
N HIS A 112 5.41 6.46 9.99
CA HIS A 112 5.17 7.72 10.71
C HIS A 112 4.26 8.70 9.94
N THR A 113 3.12 8.22 9.44
CA THR A 113 2.18 9.00 8.61
C THR A 113 0.78 9.05 9.18
N VAL A 114 0.04 10.10 8.79
CA VAL A 114 -1.42 10.13 8.85
C VAL A 114 -1.96 10.00 7.44
N PHE A 115 -2.92 9.10 7.23
CA PHE A 115 -3.75 9.11 6.03
C PHE A 115 -5.07 9.81 6.34
N VAL A 116 -5.45 10.73 5.46
CA VAL A 116 -6.63 11.56 5.62
C VAL A 116 -7.59 11.28 4.48
N PHE A 117 -8.83 10.97 4.82
CA PHE A 117 -9.95 10.82 3.90
C PHE A 117 -11.00 11.88 4.23
N ASN A 118 -11.43 12.62 3.22
CA ASN A 118 -12.33 13.76 3.38
C ASN A 118 -13.78 13.30 3.60
N PRO A 119 -14.63 14.12 4.27
CA PRO A 119 -16.07 13.93 4.26
C PRO A 119 -16.60 13.85 2.81
N GLY A 120 -17.59 12.99 2.59
CA GLY A 120 -18.22 12.73 1.29
C GLY A 120 -17.50 11.69 0.44
N GLU A 121 -16.27 11.29 0.76
CA GLU A 121 -15.61 10.18 0.09
C GLU A 121 -16.26 8.85 0.45
N GLU A 122 -16.37 7.96 -0.53
CA GLU A 122 -16.66 6.56 -0.29
C GLU A 122 -15.35 5.82 0.02
N VAL A 123 -15.26 5.29 1.25
CA VAL A 123 -14.18 4.40 1.66
C VAL A 123 -14.64 2.95 1.60
N TYR A 124 -13.67 2.05 1.50
CA TYR A 124 -13.91 0.62 1.41
C TYR A 124 -13.23 -0.07 2.59
N GLU A 125 -13.96 -0.92 3.29
CA GLU A 125 -13.55 -1.41 4.60
C GLU A 125 -13.61 -2.93 4.66
N LEU A 126 -12.64 -3.52 5.34
CA LEU A 126 -12.76 -4.87 5.89
C LEU A 126 -13.09 -4.77 7.38
N LEU A 127 -14.05 -5.57 7.82
CA LEU A 127 -14.34 -5.80 9.23
C LEU A 127 -13.85 -7.20 9.59
N ASP A 128 -12.96 -7.30 10.56
CA ASP A 128 -12.46 -8.58 11.03
C ASP A 128 -13.38 -9.17 12.14
N PRO A 129 -13.26 -10.47 12.48
CA PRO A 129 -14.13 -11.09 13.49
C PRO A 129 -13.89 -10.56 14.92
N GLY A 130 -12.81 -9.80 15.15
CA GLY A 130 -12.55 -9.10 16.40
C GLY A 130 -13.23 -7.72 16.49
N GLY A 131 -13.94 -7.30 15.44
CA GLY A 131 -14.58 -6.00 15.35
C GLY A 131 -13.64 -4.88 14.91
N GLN A 132 -12.41 -5.19 14.52
CA GLN A 132 -11.49 -4.19 14.00
C GLN A 132 -11.85 -3.82 12.56
N ARG A 133 -11.68 -2.54 12.24
CA ARG A 133 -11.95 -1.99 10.91
C ARG A 133 -10.64 -1.68 10.19
N TRP A 134 -10.55 -2.12 8.94
CA TRP A 134 -9.41 -1.89 8.08
C TRP A 134 -9.86 -1.09 6.87
N VAL A 135 -9.30 0.11 6.69
CA VAL A 135 -9.71 1.05 5.64
C VAL A 135 -8.79 0.88 4.44
N MET A 136 -9.36 0.65 3.25
CA MET A 136 -8.60 0.48 2.02
C MET A 136 -7.82 1.76 1.74
N GLN A 137 -6.50 1.63 1.73
CA GLN A 137 -5.60 2.71 1.45
C GLN A 137 -5.38 2.83 -0.07
N THR A 138 -5.21 1.69 -0.75
CA THR A 138 -4.95 1.66 -2.19
C THR A 138 -5.62 0.46 -2.85
N TRP A 139 -6.15 0.66 -4.06
CA TRP A 139 -6.46 -0.47 -4.94
C TRP A 139 -5.28 -0.77 -5.86
N SER A 140 -5.19 -2.03 -6.30
CA SER A 140 -4.03 -2.59 -6.99
C SER A 140 -4.41 -3.19 -8.32
N GLN A 141 -3.52 -3.08 -9.30
CA GLN A 141 -3.65 -3.74 -10.60
C GLN A 141 -2.64 -4.90 -10.78
N VAL A 142 -2.07 -5.40 -9.68
CA VAL A 142 -1.10 -6.52 -9.70
C VAL A 142 -1.81 -7.84 -10.02
N ALA A 143 -2.89 -8.16 -9.30
CA ALA A 143 -3.64 -9.42 -9.51
C ALA A 143 -4.66 -9.31 -10.65
N ASP A 144 -5.26 -8.13 -10.83
CA ASP A 144 -6.21 -7.83 -11.90
C ASP A 144 -5.84 -6.48 -12.56
N PRO A 145 -5.21 -6.49 -13.74
CA PRO A 145 -4.83 -5.28 -14.46
C PRO A 145 -6.00 -4.37 -14.85
N THR A 146 -7.23 -4.88 -14.81
CA THR A 146 -8.45 -4.16 -15.18
C THR A 146 -9.22 -3.59 -13.99
N LEU A 147 -8.84 -3.92 -12.75
CA LEU A 147 -9.50 -3.42 -11.54
C LEU A 147 -9.49 -1.88 -11.53
N SER A 148 -10.67 -1.30 -11.36
CA SER A 148 -10.91 0.14 -11.36
C SER A 148 -11.62 0.59 -10.09
N ARG A 149 -11.63 1.91 -9.84
CA ARG A 149 -12.36 2.49 -8.71
C ARG A 149 -13.86 2.17 -8.74
N ALA A 150 -14.45 2.03 -9.93
CA ALA A 150 -15.88 1.74 -10.09
C ALA A 150 -16.28 0.32 -9.63
N ASP A 151 -15.32 -0.59 -9.54
CA ASP A 151 -15.55 -1.97 -9.10
C ASP A 151 -15.56 -2.11 -7.58
N LEU A 152 -14.95 -1.15 -6.86
CA LEU A 152 -14.74 -1.22 -5.42
C LEU A 152 -16.05 -1.31 -4.60
N PRO A 153 -17.16 -0.63 -4.92
CA PRO A 153 -18.42 -0.81 -4.19
C PRO A 153 -18.93 -2.25 -4.16
N GLY A 154 -18.67 -3.02 -5.24
CA GLY A 154 -19.11 -4.41 -5.40
C GLY A 154 -18.05 -5.46 -5.09
N LEU A 155 -16.90 -5.06 -4.55
CA LEU A 155 -15.72 -5.93 -4.45
C LEU A 155 -15.93 -7.18 -3.61
N ALA A 156 -16.85 -7.15 -2.63
CA ALA A 156 -17.17 -8.30 -1.77
C ALA A 156 -17.43 -9.59 -2.58
N ALA A 157 -18.08 -9.50 -3.75
CA ALA A 157 -18.39 -10.65 -4.59
C ALA A 157 -17.16 -11.29 -5.27
N ARG A 158 -16.01 -10.61 -5.22
CA ARG A 158 -14.75 -11.01 -5.85
C ARG A 158 -13.67 -11.44 -4.83
N LEU A 159 -13.90 -11.20 -3.55
CA LEU A 159 -12.93 -11.50 -2.48
C LEU A 159 -13.19 -12.86 -1.85
N ASN A 160 -12.12 -13.60 -1.55
CA ASN A 160 -12.19 -14.83 -0.77
C ASN A 160 -12.03 -14.49 0.72
N LEU A 161 -13.02 -13.83 1.30
CA LEU A 161 -12.95 -13.37 2.68
C LEU A 161 -12.82 -14.55 3.66
N PRO A 162 -11.90 -14.50 4.64
CA PRO A 162 -11.83 -15.51 5.69
C PRO A 162 -13.12 -15.54 6.51
N HIS A 163 -13.39 -16.67 7.17
CA HIS A 163 -14.58 -16.81 8.00
C HIS A 163 -14.69 -15.68 9.05
N GLY A 164 -15.86 -15.03 9.09
CA GLY A 164 -16.15 -13.93 10.02
C GLY A 164 -15.66 -12.56 9.56
N TRP A 165 -14.95 -12.47 8.43
CA TRP A 165 -14.63 -11.19 7.80
C TRP A 165 -15.79 -10.69 6.94
N ALA A 166 -15.95 -9.38 6.87
CA ALA A 166 -16.90 -8.73 5.97
C ALA A 166 -16.22 -7.59 5.20
N TYR A 167 -16.75 -7.29 4.01
CA TYR A 167 -16.37 -6.13 3.21
C TYR A 167 -17.56 -5.18 3.09
N GLN A 168 -17.33 -3.88 3.25
CA GLN A 168 -18.38 -2.87 3.05
C GLN A 168 -17.82 -1.55 2.47
N PRO A 169 -18.52 -0.92 1.51
CA PRO A 169 -18.34 0.49 1.21
C PRO A 169 -19.03 1.35 2.28
N ARG A 170 -18.49 2.55 2.54
CA ARG A 170 -19.08 3.54 3.45
C ARG A 170 -18.79 4.95 2.95
N VAL A 171 -19.83 5.78 2.84
CA VAL A 171 -19.64 7.22 2.60
C VAL A 171 -19.32 7.90 3.93
N LEU A 172 -18.23 8.65 3.98
CA LEU A 172 -17.80 9.39 5.16
C LEU A 172 -18.69 10.62 5.39
N THR A 173 -19.23 10.77 6.59
CA THR A 173 -19.93 12.00 7.01
C THR A 173 -18.97 13.02 7.64
N GLU A 174 -17.82 12.55 8.10
CA GLU A 174 -16.78 13.33 8.77
C GLU A 174 -15.40 12.90 8.27
N GLU A 175 -14.37 13.71 8.51
CA GLU A 175 -12.99 13.39 8.12
C GLU A 175 -12.54 12.12 8.86
N LEU A 176 -12.03 11.15 8.12
CA LEU A 176 -11.42 9.95 8.68
C LEU A 176 -9.90 10.08 8.64
N ARG A 177 -9.26 9.89 9.79
CA ARG A 177 -7.81 9.95 9.95
C ARG A 177 -7.28 8.60 10.44
N VAL A 178 -6.36 8.00 9.69
CA VAL A 178 -5.59 6.84 10.14
C VAL A 178 -4.21 7.32 10.58
N ASP A 179 -4.05 7.61 11.88
CA ASP A 179 -2.84 8.19 12.45
C ASP A 179 -1.87 7.15 13.00
N THR A 180 -0.73 7.01 12.33
CA THR A 180 0.35 6.07 12.70
C THR A 180 1.67 6.79 12.97
N ARG A 181 1.62 8.05 13.42
CA ARG A 181 2.83 8.84 13.70
C ARG A 181 3.63 8.32 14.89
N THR A 182 2.94 7.84 15.93
CA THR A 182 3.53 7.44 17.21
C THR A 182 3.61 5.93 17.42
N ARG A 183 3.16 5.14 16.44
CA ARG A 183 3.17 3.67 16.50
C ARG A 183 3.25 3.06 15.09
N SER A 184 3.65 1.80 14.99
CA SER A 184 3.64 1.07 13.72
C SER A 184 2.23 0.96 13.15
N ALA A 185 2.11 1.17 11.84
CA ALA A 185 0.87 0.89 11.12
C ALA A 185 0.70 -0.62 10.95
N HIS A 186 -0.53 -1.11 11.05
CA HIS A 186 -0.87 -2.47 10.64
C HIS A 186 -1.49 -2.42 9.25
N VAL A 187 -0.91 -3.17 8.32
CA VAL A 187 -1.33 -3.22 6.93
C VAL A 187 -1.61 -4.65 6.52
N THR A 188 -2.75 -4.88 5.89
CA THR A 188 -3.07 -6.17 5.28
C THR A 188 -3.41 -5.98 3.80
N GLN A 189 -3.42 -7.08 3.04
CA GLN A 189 -3.82 -7.12 1.65
C GLN A 189 -4.93 -8.15 1.45
N ASP A 190 -5.87 -7.87 0.54
CA ASP A 190 -6.84 -8.86 0.08
C ASP A 190 -6.28 -9.72 -1.07
N ASP A 191 -7.07 -10.66 -1.59
CA ASP A 191 -6.66 -11.56 -2.69
C ASP A 191 -6.36 -10.84 -4.00
N LEU A 192 -6.88 -9.62 -4.17
CA LEU A 192 -6.60 -8.75 -5.32
C LEU A 192 -5.42 -7.82 -5.07
N THR A 193 -4.72 -7.98 -3.94
CA THR A 193 -3.59 -7.20 -3.46
C THR A 193 -3.92 -5.75 -3.12
N ASN A 194 -5.20 -5.38 -2.95
CA ASN A 194 -5.57 -4.07 -2.43
C ASN A 194 -5.07 -3.96 -0.99
N SER A 195 -4.51 -2.81 -0.61
CA SER A 195 -3.90 -2.66 0.71
C SER A 195 -4.83 -1.91 1.65
N TYR A 196 -4.98 -2.39 2.88
CA TYR A 196 -5.82 -1.80 3.92
C TYR A 196 -4.97 -1.43 5.12
N SER A 197 -5.29 -0.31 5.77
CA SER A 197 -4.68 0.07 7.06
C SER A 197 -5.68 -0.13 8.17
N LEU A 198 -5.24 -0.71 9.28
CA LEU A 198 -6.05 -0.79 10.50
C LEU A 198 -6.43 0.63 10.93
N GLN A 199 -7.74 0.89 11.05
CA GLN A 199 -8.23 2.09 11.69
C GLN A 199 -7.99 1.97 13.19
N LEU A 200 -7.37 3.00 13.75
CA LEU A 200 -7.14 3.12 15.18
C LEU A 200 -8.20 4.05 15.75
N ASP A 201 -8.66 3.74 16.96
CA ASP A 201 -9.55 4.61 17.74
C ASP A 201 -8.85 5.90 18.18
#